data_AF-J9CMH7-F1
#
_entry.id   AF-J9CMH7-F1
#
_cell.length_a   1.000
_cell.length_b   1.000
_cell.length_c   1.000
_cell.angle_alpha   90.00
_cell.angle_beta   90.00
_cell.angle_gamma   90.00
#
_symmetry.space_group_name_H-M   'P 1'
#
loop_
_entity.id
_entity.type
_entity.pdbx_description
1 polymer ?
#
loop_
_entity_poly.entity_id
_entity_poly.type
_entity_poly.pdbx_seq_one_letter_code
_entity_poly.pdbx_strand_id
1 'polypeptide(L)' 'MIPCSVFLEGEYGESDICIGVPVILGKNGVEKIIELELTEDEKAKFAASAAAVHKT' A
#
# COMPACT_ATOMS: atom_id res chain seq x y z
N MET A 1 -3.26 13.06 5.46
CA MET A 1 -2.63 11.73 5.31
C MET A 1 -3.31 10.81 6.31
N ILE A 2 -3.97 9.77 5.82
CA ILE A 2 -4.65 8.78 6.65
C ILE A 2 -4.22 7.40 6.11
N PRO A 3 -3.88 6.43 6.97
CA PRO A 3 -3.71 5.06 6.51
C PRO A 3 -5.08 4.50 6.09
N CYS A 4 -5.24 4.21 4.80
CA CYS A 4 -6.43 3.56 4.28
C CYS A 4 -6.03 2.34 3.46
N SER A 5 -6.89 1.31 3.47
CA SER A 5 -6.75 0.19 2.55
C SER A 5 -7.17 0.66 1.16
N VAL A 6 -6.23 0.64 0.23
CA VAL A 6 -6.45 1.03 -1.16
C VAL A 6 -5.91 -0.06 -2.07
N PHE A 7 -6.47 -0.14 -3.26
CA PHE A 7 -6.03 -1.07 -4.29
C PHE A 7 -4.71 -0.55 -4.88
N LEU A 8 -3.65 -1.36 -4.82
CA LEU A 8 -2.37 -1.07 -5.44
C LEU A 8 -2.34 -1.63 -6.85
N GLU A 9 -1.85 -0.84 -7.80
CA GLU A 9 -1.70 -1.17 -9.22
C GLU A 9 -0.22 -1.10 -9.66
N GLY A 10 0.71 -1.32 -8.73
CA GLY A 10 2.15 -1.33 -8.97
C GLY A 10 2.98 -0.53 -7.96
N GLU A 11 2.33 0.22 -7.06
CA GLU A 11 3.00 0.94 -5.97
C GLU A 11 3.68 -0.04 -5.01
N TYR A 12 4.87 0.34 -4.51
CA TYR A 12 5.70 -0.53 -3.65
C TYR A 12 6.11 -1.88 -4.29
N GLY A 13 5.90 -2.07 -5.60
CA GLY A 13 6.18 -3.32 -6.30
C GLY A 13 5.10 -4.40 -6.13
N GLU A 14 3.95 -4.05 -5.56
CA GLU A 14 2.80 -4.94 -5.39
C GLU A 14 1.64 -4.43 -6.26
N SER A 15 0.89 -5.34 -6.86
CA SER A 15 -0.22 -5.03 -7.76
C SER A 15 -1.33 -6.05 -7.60
N ASP A 16 -2.58 -5.64 -7.80
CA ASP A 16 -3.77 -6.52 -7.67
C ASP A 16 -4.12 -6.89 -6.21
N ILE A 17 -3.81 -6.00 -5.28
CA ILE A 17 -4.03 -6.21 -3.84
C ILE A 17 -4.52 -4.94 -3.15
N CYS A 18 -5.44 -5.11 -2.20
CA CYS A 18 -5.84 -4.06 -1.26
C CYS A 18 -5.01 -4.15 0.02
N ILE A 19 -4.12 -3.18 0.26
CA ILE A 19 -3.32 -3.10 1.48
C ILE A 19 -3.34 -1.68 2.06
N GLY A 20 -3.18 -1.60 3.39
CA GLY A 20 -3.15 -0.34 4.10
C GLY A 20 -1.88 0.45 3.82
N VAL A 21 -1.99 1.52 3.02
CA VAL A 21 -0.89 2.45 2.74
C VAL A 21 -1.27 3.88 3.13
N PRO A 22 -0.28 4.74 3.45
CA PRO A 22 -0.55 6.14 3.70
C PRO A 22 -1.03 6.81 2.43
N VAL A 23 -2.29 7.27 2.43
CA VAL A 23 -2.87 7.99 1.30
C VAL A 23 -3.29 9.40 1.69
N ILE A 24 -3.32 10.28 0.69
CA ILE A 24 -3.95 11.58 0.77
C ILE A 24 -5.40 11.38 0.32
N LEU A 25 -6.33 11.51 1.28
CA LEU A 25 -7.76 11.52 1.01
C LEU A 25 -8.21 12.97 0.82
N GLY A 26 -8.88 13.23 -0.30
CA GLY A 26 -9.50 14.51 -0.62
C GLY A 26 -10.97 14.36 -0.96
N LYS A 27 -11.52 15.38 -1.62
CA LYS A 27 -12.96 15.51 -1.88
C LYS A 27 -13.49 14.43 -2.83
N ASN A 28 -12.61 13.90 -3.68
CA ASN A 28 -12.93 12.87 -4.68
C ASN A 28 -12.48 11.46 -4.24
N GLY A 29 -12.13 11.26 -2.97
CA GLY A 29 -11.60 9.99 -2.47
C GLY A 29 -10.07 9.99 -2.37
N VAL A 30 -9.42 8.91 -2.83
CA VAL A 30 -7.96 8.77 -2.79
C VAL A 30 -7.35 9.70 -3.84
N GLU A 31 -6.73 10.80 -3.40
CA GLU A 31 -6.07 11.76 -4.31
C GLU A 31 -4.66 11.32 -4.65
N LYS A 32 -3.95 10.70 -3.71
CA LYS A 32 -2.58 10.25 -3.93
C LYS A 32 -2.16 9.15 -2.97
N ILE A 33 -1.48 8.13 -3.48
CA ILE A 33 -0.77 7.14 -2.67
C ILE A 33 0.64 7.68 -2.42
N ILE A 34 1.05 7.69 -1.14
CA ILE A 34 2.38 8.15 -0.77
C ILE A 34 3.28 6.92 -0.76
N GLU A 35 4.17 6.82 -1.75
CA GLU A 35 5.28 5.89 -1.75
C GLU A 35 6.40 6.46 -0.89
N LEU A 36 6.63 5.83 0.26
CA LEU A 36 7.75 6.10 1.15
C LEU A 36 8.90 5.20 0.75
N GLU A 37 10.12 5.73 0.81
CA GLU A 37 11.32 4.91 0.74
C GLU A 37 11.42 4.06 2.00
N LEU A 38 10.90 2.83 1.92
CA LEU A 38 11.03 1.82 2.95
C LEU A 38 12.44 1.22 2.91
N THR A 39 12.98 0.97 4.10
CA THR A 39 14.22 0.19 4.27
C THR A 39 14.00 -1.27 3.81
N GLU A 40 15.07 -2.03 3.56
CA GLU A 40 14.96 -3.43 3.12
C GLU A 40 14.14 -4.30 4.10
N ASP A 41 14.29 -4.06 5.41
CA ASP A 41 13.56 -4.78 6.46
C ASP A 41 12.05 -4.45 6.43
N GLU A 42 11.71 -3.19 6.20
CA GLU A 42 10.31 -2.75 6.06
C GLU A 42 9.68 -3.23 4.75
N LYS A 43 10.44 -3.24 3.64
CA LYS A 43 9.98 -3.84 2.38
C LYS A 43 9.69 -5.32 2.55
N ALA A 44 10.54 -6.07 3.27
CA ALA A 44 10.30 -7.48 3.54
C ALA A 44 9.03 -7.72 4.37
N LYS A 45 8.78 -6.88 5.40
CA LYS A 45 7.54 -6.92 6.20
C LYS A 45 6.30 -6.55 5.40
N PHE A 46 6.42 -5.57 4.50
CA PHE A 46 5.35 -5.15 3.62
C PHE A 46 4.99 -6.26 2.63
N ALA A 47 5.98 -6.83 1.94
CA ALA A 47 5.80 -7.96 1.02
C ALA A 47 5.23 -9.20 1.72
N ALA A 48 5.66 -9.49 2.96
CA ALA A 48 5.07 -10.58 3.75
C ALA A 48 3.58 -10.34 4.07
N SER A 49 3.22 -9.09 4.34
CA SER A 49 1.83 -8.70 4.60
C SER A 49 0.99 -8.75 3.33
N ALA A 50 1.53 -8.30 2.19
CA ALA A 50 0.92 -8.40 0.89
C ALA A 50 0.67 -9.87 0.49
N ALA A 51 1.68 -10.73 0.65
CA ALA A 51 1.56 -12.17 0.41
C ALA A 51 0.50 -12.85 1.29
N ALA A 52 0.35 -12.41 2.55
CA ALA A 52 -0.68 -12.96 3.44
C ALA A 52 -2.10 -12.62 2.96
N VAL A 53 -2.31 -11.40 2.46
CA VAL A 53 -3.60 -10.97 1.89
C VAL A 53 -3.88 -11.67 0.56
N HIS A 54 -2.88 -11.84 -0.31
CA HIS A 54 -3.02 -12.59 -1.57
C HIS A 54 -3.40 -14.06 -1.38
N LYS A 55 -3.09 -14.64 -0.22
CA LYS A 55 -3.34 -16.06 0.08
C LYS A 55 -4.76 -16.34 0.58
N THR A 56 -5.54 -15.30 0.88
CA THR A 56 -6.92 -15.41 1.40
C THR A 56 -7.93 -15.11 0.31
#